data_AF-A0A349FCT2-F1
#
_entry.id   AF-A0A349FCT2-F1
#
_cell.length_a   1.000
_cell.length_b   1.000
_cell.length_c   1.000
_cell.angle_alpha   90.00
_cell.angle_beta   90.00
_cell.angle_gamma   90.00
#
_symmetry.space_group_name_H-M   'P 1'
#
loop_
_entity.id
_entity.type
_entity.pdbx_description
1 polymer ?
#
loop_
_entity_poly.entity_id
_entity_poly.type
_entity_poly.pdbx_seq_one_letter_code
_entity_poly.pdbx_strand_id
1 'polypeptide(L)'
;VGLELPFIVDRSVAVMSDFGAGANIDGKHYFGINWGRDVELGQVEDLRNVVEGDLSPCGQGTLMLKRGIEVGHIFQLGTAYSEKMNCGVLDANGKNSILEMGCYGIGVSRVVASAIEQNNDKYGIIWPDALAPFQVAIVPMNMHKSERVQEAAEKLYAELTAMGIEVLFDDRKERPGVMFSDIELIGIPHTIVIGDRSMDEGNFEYKHRCSGEKTAVAMADIVEHVKTQLA
;
A
#
# COMPACT_ATOMS: atom_id res chain seq x y z
N VAL A 1 18.23 -42.42 -18.59
CA VAL A 1 18.31 -41.08 -19.24
C VAL A 1 19.72 -40.47 -19.31
N GLY A 2 20.80 -41.16 -18.88
CA GLY A 2 22.18 -40.75 -19.19
C GLY A 2 22.64 -39.42 -18.57
N LEU A 3 22.05 -39.01 -17.44
CA LEU A 3 22.53 -37.85 -16.67
C LEU A 3 23.47 -38.37 -15.58
N GLU A 4 24.74 -37.95 -15.61
CA GLU A 4 25.78 -38.39 -14.64
C GLU A 4 25.96 -37.41 -13.47
N LEU A 5 25.24 -36.27 -13.51
CA LEU A 5 25.26 -35.27 -12.46
C LEU A 5 24.20 -35.54 -11.40
N PRO A 6 24.43 -35.13 -10.13
CA PRO A 6 23.37 -35.10 -9.13
C PRO A 6 22.18 -34.29 -9.62
N PHE A 7 20.98 -34.79 -9.35
CA PHE A 7 19.73 -34.11 -9.69
C PHE A 7 18.73 -34.22 -8.54
N ILE A 8 17.90 -33.19 -8.44
CA ILE A 8 16.81 -33.09 -7.47
C ILE A 8 15.52 -33.02 -8.29
N VAL A 9 14.50 -33.73 -7.83
CA VAL A 9 13.22 -33.89 -8.52
C VAL A 9 12.15 -33.18 -7.71
N ASP A 10 11.29 -32.40 -8.38
CA ASP A 10 10.14 -31.80 -7.73
C ASP A 10 9.13 -32.89 -7.30
N ARG A 11 8.42 -32.69 -6.18
CA ARG A 11 7.36 -33.60 -5.70
C ARG A 11 6.34 -33.97 -6.79
N SER A 12 5.95 -33.04 -7.67
CA SER A 12 5.03 -33.31 -8.77
C SER A 12 5.65 -34.16 -9.88
N VAL A 13 6.96 -34.07 -10.09
CA VAL A 13 7.69 -34.86 -11.10
C VAL A 13 7.95 -36.28 -10.60
N ALA A 14 8.17 -36.46 -9.29
CA ALA A 14 8.41 -37.76 -8.66
C ALA A 14 7.25 -38.75 -8.84
N VAL A 15 6.02 -38.26 -9.02
CA VAL A 15 4.82 -39.09 -9.23
C VAL A 15 4.44 -39.27 -10.70
N MET A 16 5.25 -38.74 -11.64
CA MET A 16 5.03 -38.93 -13.07
C MET A 16 5.34 -40.37 -13.50
N SER A 17 4.62 -40.84 -14.51
CA SER A 17 4.87 -42.10 -15.21
C SER A 17 4.80 -41.89 -16.72
N ASP A 18 5.45 -42.77 -17.48
CA ASP A 18 5.51 -42.73 -18.94
C ASP A 18 5.90 -41.36 -19.54
N PHE A 19 6.74 -40.61 -18.83
CA PHE A 19 7.02 -39.22 -19.18
C PHE A 19 8.03 -39.09 -20.32
N GLY A 20 8.07 -37.91 -20.93
CA GLY A 20 9.05 -37.53 -21.93
C GLY A 20 10.18 -36.70 -21.32
N ALA A 21 11.42 -36.95 -21.73
CA ALA A 21 12.57 -36.14 -21.36
C ALA A 21 13.62 -36.11 -22.48
N GLY A 22 14.48 -35.09 -22.46
CA GLY A 22 15.63 -35.03 -23.37
C GLY A 22 16.52 -36.28 -23.20
N ALA A 23 17.05 -36.80 -24.30
CA ALA A 23 17.89 -38.00 -24.27
C ALA A 23 19.35 -37.72 -23.86
N ASN A 24 19.66 -36.48 -23.46
CA ASN A 24 21.03 -35.94 -23.35
C ASN A 24 21.85 -36.12 -24.65
N ILE A 25 21.14 -36.14 -25.78
CA ILE A 25 21.69 -36.17 -27.13
C ILE A 25 20.95 -35.11 -27.93
N ASP A 26 21.69 -34.26 -28.65
CA ASP A 26 21.10 -33.15 -29.38
C ASP A 26 20.03 -33.62 -30.37
N GLY A 27 18.89 -32.91 -30.40
CA GLY A 27 17.73 -33.22 -31.22
C GLY A 27 16.97 -34.51 -30.88
N LYS A 28 17.23 -35.18 -29.73
CA LYS A 28 16.58 -36.45 -29.35
C LYS A 28 15.90 -36.43 -27.98
N HIS A 29 14.81 -37.20 -27.88
CA HIS A 29 14.03 -37.38 -26.67
C HIS A 29 13.73 -38.86 -26.42
N TYR A 30 13.59 -39.23 -25.16
CA TYR A 30 12.95 -40.47 -24.73
C TYR A 30 11.49 -40.19 -24.38
N PHE A 31 10.61 -41.17 -24.63
CA PHE A 31 9.20 -41.17 -24.25
C PHE A 31 8.87 -42.47 -23.52
N GLY A 32 7.86 -42.45 -22.65
CA GLY A 32 7.49 -43.62 -21.87
C GLY A 32 8.46 -43.93 -20.73
N ILE A 33 9.20 -42.93 -20.24
CA ILE A 33 10.17 -43.07 -19.16
C ILE A 33 9.44 -43.31 -17.84
N ASN A 34 9.95 -44.25 -17.04
CA ASN A 34 9.44 -44.53 -15.70
C ASN A 34 10.57 -44.54 -14.66
N TRP A 35 10.30 -43.93 -13.50
CA TRP A 35 11.17 -44.00 -12.33
C TRP A 35 11.41 -45.46 -11.90
N GLY A 36 12.63 -45.76 -11.43
CA GLY A 36 13.08 -47.10 -11.03
C GLY A 36 13.34 -48.08 -12.18
N ARG A 37 12.62 -47.98 -13.30
CA ARG A 37 12.85 -48.82 -14.49
C ARG A 37 13.95 -48.26 -15.39
N ASP A 38 13.84 -46.98 -15.78
CA ASP A 38 14.72 -46.35 -16.78
C ASP A 38 15.67 -45.31 -16.18
N VAL A 39 15.34 -44.82 -14.99
CA VAL A 39 16.07 -43.81 -14.24
C VAL A 39 15.69 -43.93 -12.76
N GLU A 40 16.68 -43.98 -11.87
CA GLU A 40 16.45 -43.97 -10.43
C GLU A 40 15.82 -42.64 -9.99
N LEU A 41 14.95 -42.68 -8.98
CA LEU A 41 14.38 -41.45 -8.41
C LEU A 41 15.44 -40.76 -7.54
N GLY A 42 15.76 -39.50 -7.86
CA GLY A 42 16.70 -38.67 -7.10
C GLY A 42 16.14 -38.14 -5.78
N GLN A 43 16.85 -37.20 -5.16
CA GLN A 43 16.34 -36.46 -3.99
C GLN A 43 15.05 -35.72 -4.39
N VAL A 44 13.97 -35.93 -3.64
CA VAL A 44 12.68 -35.27 -3.92
C VAL A 44 12.50 -34.07 -3.01
N GLU A 45 12.31 -32.90 -3.60
CA GLU A 45 12.13 -31.63 -2.88
C GLU A 45 10.96 -30.82 -3.44
N ASP A 46 10.59 -29.76 -2.73
CA ASP A 46 9.61 -28.77 -3.19
C ASP A 46 10.33 -27.70 -4.00
N LEU A 47 10.25 -27.79 -5.33
CA LEU A 47 11.10 -26.99 -6.23
C LEU A 47 10.30 -26.04 -7.12
N ARG A 48 9.06 -26.38 -7.44
CA ARG A 48 8.21 -25.56 -8.31
C ARG A 48 7.54 -24.44 -7.52
N ASN A 49 7.22 -23.36 -8.24
CA ASN A 49 6.23 -22.42 -7.73
C ASN A 49 4.84 -23.05 -7.74
N VAL A 50 4.02 -22.66 -6.78
CA VAL A 50 2.58 -22.95 -6.79
C VAL A 50 1.89 -22.26 -7.96
N VAL A 51 0.80 -22.85 -8.43
CA VAL A 51 -0.10 -22.25 -9.42
C VAL A 51 -1.48 -22.04 -8.82
N GLU A 52 -2.26 -21.11 -9.38
CA GLU A 52 -3.63 -20.89 -8.92
C GLU A 52 -4.46 -22.17 -9.06
N GLY A 53 -5.19 -22.52 -8.01
CA GLY A 53 -5.96 -23.77 -7.93
C GLY A 53 -5.20 -24.97 -7.35
N ASP A 54 -3.89 -24.88 -7.11
CA ASP A 54 -3.16 -25.91 -6.34
C ASP A 54 -3.82 -26.12 -4.96
N LEU A 55 -3.78 -27.36 -4.46
CA LEU A 55 -4.28 -27.66 -3.12
C LEU A 55 -3.47 -26.91 -2.06
N SER A 56 -4.17 -26.34 -1.08
CA SER A 56 -3.51 -25.67 0.03
C SER A 56 -2.66 -26.67 0.83
N PRO A 57 -1.41 -26.31 1.22
CA PRO A 57 -0.54 -27.19 2.00
C PRO A 57 -1.09 -27.48 3.41
N CYS A 58 -2.08 -26.72 3.91
CA CYS A 58 -2.77 -27.03 5.17
C CYS A 58 -3.90 -28.07 5.01
N GLY A 59 -4.14 -28.58 3.80
CA GLY A 59 -5.17 -29.56 3.50
C GLY A 59 -6.59 -29.00 3.37
N GLN A 60 -6.75 -27.67 3.39
CA GLN A 60 -8.06 -27.01 3.31
C GLN A 60 -8.11 -26.03 2.13
N GLY A 61 -8.96 -26.33 1.15
CA GLY A 61 -9.20 -25.48 -0.02
C GLY A 61 -8.04 -25.44 -1.02
N THR A 62 -8.06 -24.43 -1.88
CA THR A 62 -7.10 -24.22 -2.97
C THR A 62 -6.44 -22.85 -2.86
N LEU A 63 -5.24 -22.72 -3.44
CA LEU A 63 -4.48 -21.49 -3.46
C LEU A 63 -5.05 -20.48 -4.47
N MET A 64 -5.18 -19.23 -4.03
CA MET A 64 -5.50 -18.07 -4.85
C MET A 64 -4.30 -17.14 -4.87
N LEU A 65 -3.92 -16.65 -6.06
CA LEU A 65 -2.78 -15.74 -6.21
C LEU A 65 -3.25 -14.29 -6.31
N LYS A 66 -2.63 -13.41 -5.53
CA LYS A 66 -2.87 -11.97 -5.55
C LYS A 66 -1.55 -11.22 -5.71
N ARG A 67 -1.63 -10.03 -6.27
CA ARG A 67 -0.49 -9.10 -6.30
C ARG A 67 -0.47 -8.29 -5.01
N GLY A 68 0.71 -8.13 -4.43
CA GLY A 68 0.92 -7.35 -3.23
C GLY A 68 2.25 -6.60 -3.31
N ILE A 69 2.32 -5.47 -2.61
CA ILE A 69 3.55 -4.71 -2.42
C ILE A 69 4.02 -5.00 -1.01
N GLU A 70 5.23 -5.53 -0.86
CA GLU A 70 5.83 -5.76 0.46
C GLU A 70 6.19 -4.41 1.10
N VAL A 71 5.41 -3.99 2.10
CA VAL A 71 5.65 -2.75 2.86
C VAL A 71 6.48 -2.96 4.13
N GLY A 72 6.64 -4.21 4.56
CA GLY A 72 7.47 -4.56 5.70
C GLY A 72 7.74 -6.06 5.76
N HIS A 73 8.76 -6.41 6.54
CA HIS A 73 9.23 -7.77 6.72
C HIS A 73 9.72 -7.97 8.15
N ILE A 74 9.43 -9.14 8.71
CA ILE A 74 9.92 -9.57 10.01
C ILE A 74 10.75 -10.85 9.84
N PHE A 75 11.92 -10.91 10.47
CA PHE A 75 12.78 -12.09 10.41
C PHE A 75 13.20 -12.54 11.80
N GLN A 76 13.16 -13.85 12.02
CA GLN A 76 13.90 -14.50 13.10
C GLN A 76 15.31 -14.77 12.58
N LEU A 77 16.27 -13.94 12.99
CA LEU A 77 17.66 -14.05 12.54
C LEU A 77 18.42 -15.15 13.30
N GLY A 78 17.88 -15.59 14.44
CA GLY A 78 18.54 -16.52 15.33
C GLY A 78 19.89 -15.95 15.76
N THR A 79 20.94 -16.76 15.66
CA THR A 79 22.29 -16.40 16.11
C THR A 79 23.23 -15.95 14.98
N ALA A 80 22.76 -15.91 13.73
CA ALA A 80 23.58 -15.77 12.53
C ALA A 80 24.54 -14.55 12.53
N TYR A 81 24.16 -13.45 13.18
CA TYR A 81 24.99 -12.26 13.36
C TYR A 81 25.73 -12.28 14.69
N SER A 82 25.02 -12.55 15.77
CA SER A 82 25.55 -12.55 17.13
C SER A 82 26.75 -13.48 17.32
N GLU A 83 26.78 -14.66 16.69
CA GLU A 83 27.93 -15.57 16.73
C GLU A 83 29.16 -14.97 16.06
N LYS A 84 28.99 -14.47 14.84
CA LYS A 84 30.08 -13.89 14.03
C LYS A 84 30.65 -12.63 14.67
N MET A 85 29.83 -11.88 15.40
CA MET A 85 30.21 -10.65 16.08
C MET A 85 30.59 -10.85 17.55
N ASN A 86 30.55 -12.10 18.05
CA ASN A 86 30.78 -12.44 19.44
C ASN A 86 29.92 -11.61 20.43
N CYS A 87 28.65 -11.44 20.09
CA CYS A 87 27.66 -10.71 20.88
C CYS A 87 26.94 -11.67 21.82
N GLY A 88 27.32 -11.66 23.10
CA GLY A 88 26.76 -12.53 24.13
C GLY A 88 26.54 -11.84 25.46
N VAL A 89 25.76 -12.49 26.32
CA VAL A 89 25.47 -12.07 27.70
C VAL A 89 25.60 -13.26 28.64
N LEU A 90 25.83 -13.02 29.93
CA LEU A 90 25.77 -14.10 30.92
C LEU A 90 24.31 -14.46 31.17
N ASP A 91 24.00 -15.76 31.07
CA ASP A 91 22.71 -16.29 31.45
C ASP A 91 22.54 -16.34 32.98
N ALA A 92 21.37 -16.82 33.44
CA ALA A 92 21.05 -16.93 34.86
C ALA A 92 22.01 -17.87 35.64
N ASN A 93 22.77 -18.73 34.95
CA ASN A 93 23.76 -19.62 35.55
C ASN A 93 25.20 -19.07 35.45
N GLY A 94 25.37 -17.85 34.93
CA GLY A 94 26.67 -17.23 34.73
C GLY A 94 27.45 -17.78 33.53
N LYS A 95 26.78 -18.45 32.58
CA LYS A 95 27.40 -18.94 31.34
C LYS A 95 27.22 -17.92 30.23
N ASN A 96 28.25 -17.72 29.40
CA ASN A 96 28.12 -16.91 28.19
C ASN A 96 27.11 -17.56 27.23
N SER A 97 26.04 -16.82 26.91
CA SER A 97 25.00 -17.18 25.97
C SER A 97 25.00 -16.18 24.82
N ILE A 98 25.05 -16.69 23.60
CA ILE A 98 24.93 -15.87 22.39
C ILE A 98 23.49 -15.36 22.27
N LEU A 99 23.32 -14.10 21.88
CA LEU A 99 22.01 -13.48 21.79
C LEU A 99 21.21 -13.99 20.59
N GLU A 100 19.97 -14.40 20.84
CA GLU A 100 19.01 -14.64 19.77
C GLU A 100 18.46 -13.31 19.23
N MET A 101 18.45 -13.15 17.91
CA MET A 101 18.10 -11.89 17.28
C MET A 101 16.84 -12.01 16.42
N GLY A 102 16.02 -10.97 16.45
CA GLY A 102 14.97 -10.71 15.47
C GLY A 102 15.19 -9.34 14.82
N CYS A 103 14.73 -9.16 13.59
CA CYS A 103 14.68 -7.85 12.96
C CYS A 103 13.32 -7.57 12.34
N TYR A 104 12.97 -6.29 12.33
CA TYR A 104 11.66 -5.79 11.90
C TYR A 104 11.89 -4.56 11.03
N GLY A 105 11.45 -4.60 9.78
CA GLY A 105 11.64 -3.53 8.82
C GLY A 105 10.33 -3.08 8.21
N ILE A 106 10.13 -1.77 8.10
CA ILE A 106 9.04 -1.15 7.34
C ILE A 106 9.65 -0.16 6.36
N GLY A 107 9.27 -0.27 5.09
CA GLY A 107 9.68 0.68 4.06
C GLY A 107 8.84 1.95 4.14
N VAL A 108 9.19 2.89 5.02
CA VAL A 108 8.38 4.12 5.27
C VAL A 108 8.02 4.85 3.98
N SER A 109 8.99 5.15 3.11
CA SER A 109 8.73 5.79 1.82
C SER A 109 7.90 4.92 0.86
N ARG A 110 8.03 3.58 0.96
CA ARG A 110 7.25 2.64 0.16
C ARG A 110 5.79 2.59 0.62
N VAL A 111 5.52 2.74 1.92
CA VAL A 111 4.15 2.81 2.45
C VAL A 111 3.39 3.97 1.81
N VAL A 112 4.01 5.15 1.69
CA VAL A 112 3.39 6.31 1.03
C VAL A 112 2.98 6.00 -0.40
N ALA A 113 3.89 5.46 -1.21
CA ALA A 113 3.59 5.09 -2.59
C ALA A 113 2.55 3.96 -2.69
N SER A 114 2.60 2.99 -1.79
CA SER A 114 1.65 1.86 -1.77
C SER A 114 0.24 2.31 -1.40
N ALA A 115 0.11 3.28 -0.50
CA ALA A 115 -1.17 3.89 -0.17
C ALA A 115 -1.79 4.59 -1.40
N ILE A 116 -0.98 5.29 -2.20
CA ILE A 116 -1.45 5.92 -3.45
C ILE A 116 -1.84 4.86 -4.49
N GLU A 117 -1.01 3.83 -4.71
CA GLU A 117 -1.30 2.73 -5.65
C GLU A 117 -2.64 2.05 -5.36
N GLN A 118 -3.00 1.90 -4.08
CA GLN A 118 -4.27 1.31 -3.68
C GLN A 118 -5.44 2.30 -3.68
N ASN A 119 -5.18 3.60 -3.47
CA ASN A 119 -6.19 4.63 -3.26
C ASN A 119 -5.95 5.84 -4.18
N ASN A 120 -6.38 5.71 -5.43
CA ASN A 120 -6.35 6.78 -6.42
C ASN A 120 -7.52 6.65 -7.40
N ASP A 121 -7.78 7.73 -8.13
CA ASP A 121 -8.70 7.72 -9.27
C ASP A 121 -8.13 8.58 -10.41
N LYS A 122 -8.93 8.80 -11.45
CA LYS A 122 -8.55 9.62 -12.61
C LYS A 122 -8.28 11.09 -12.29
N TYR A 123 -8.66 11.58 -11.11
CA TYR A 123 -8.47 12.96 -10.66
C TYR A 123 -7.24 13.11 -9.76
N GLY A 124 -6.73 12.03 -9.16
CA GLY A 124 -5.50 12.03 -8.39
C GLY A 124 -5.53 11.11 -7.18
N ILE A 125 -4.82 11.54 -6.12
CA ILE A 125 -4.63 10.75 -4.90
C ILE A 125 -5.92 10.76 -4.06
N ILE A 126 -6.21 9.63 -3.40
CA ILE A 126 -7.21 9.54 -2.33
C ILE A 126 -6.46 9.09 -1.08
N TRP A 127 -6.13 10.00 -0.18
CA TRP A 127 -5.43 9.63 1.04
C TRP A 127 -6.36 8.93 2.03
N PRO A 128 -5.88 7.89 2.72
CA PRO A 128 -6.41 7.55 4.04
C PRO A 128 -6.23 8.76 4.98
N ASP A 129 -7.19 9.02 5.87
CA ASP A 129 -7.21 10.24 6.71
C ASP A 129 -5.91 10.45 7.51
N ALA A 130 -5.32 9.37 8.01
CA ALA A 130 -4.06 9.41 8.76
C ALA A 130 -2.81 9.75 7.93
N LEU A 131 -2.91 9.76 6.59
CA LEU A 131 -1.79 10.04 5.68
C LEU A 131 -1.99 11.31 4.85
N ALA A 132 -3.18 11.93 4.92
CA ALA A 132 -3.45 13.16 4.19
C ALA A 132 -2.49 14.27 4.66
N PRO A 133 -1.90 15.06 3.73
CA PRO A 133 -0.95 16.11 4.09
C PRO A 133 -1.61 17.30 4.80
N PHE A 134 -2.92 17.46 4.58
CA PHE A 134 -3.81 18.39 5.26
C PHE A 134 -5.17 17.71 5.33
N GLN A 135 -5.96 18.07 6.34
CA GLN A 135 -7.30 17.54 6.53
C GLN A 135 -8.31 18.31 5.67
N VAL A 136 -8.19 19.65 5.65
CA VAL A 136 -9.14 20.55 4.96
C VAL A 136 -8.41 21.45 3.97
N ALA A 137 -9.00 21.68 2.80
CA ALA A 137 -8.59 22.69 1.84
C ALA A 137 -9.67 23.79 1.77
N ILE A 138 -9.27 25.06 1.89
CA ILE A 138 -10.15 26.21 1.64
C ILE A 138 -9.78 26.80 0.29
N VAL A 139 -10.77 26.91 -0.61
CA VAL A 139 -10.63 27.42 -1.98
C VAL A 139 -11.49 28.69 -2.14
N PRO A 140 -10.94 29.88 -1.88
CA PRO A 140 -11.64 31.15 -2.05
C PRO A 140 -11.62 31.62 -3.51
N MET A 141 -12.78 31.56 -4.17
CA MET A 141 -12.95 31.94 -5.57
C MET A 141 -12.81 33.45 -5.77
N ASN A 142 -11.85 33.86 -6.62
CA ASN A 142 -11.61 35.27 -6.94
C ASN A 142 -11.37 36.17 -5.72
N MET A 143 -10.74 35.65 -4.66
CA MET A 143 -10.48 36.36 -3.40
C MET A 143 -9.95 37.79 -3.59
N HIS A 144 -9.01 37.97 -4.52
CA HIS A 144 -8.39 39.25 -4.86
C HIS A 144 -9.34 40.30 -5.48
N LYS A 145 -10.60 39.94 -5.77
CA LYS A 145 -11.64 40.85 -6.30
C LYS A 145 -12.82 41.02 -5.34
N SER A 146 -12.91 40.21 -4.30
CA SER A 146 -14.02 40.23 -3.35
C SER A 146 -13.47 40.22 -1.92
N GLU A 147 -13.50 41.38 -1.29
CA GLU A 147 -13.13 41.57 0.11
C GLU A 147 -13.98 40.68 1.02
N ARG A 148 -15.28 40.51 0.68
CA ARG A 148 -16.19 39.62 1.39
C ARG A 148 -15.75 38.15 1.35
N VAL A 149 -15.30 37.66 0.20
CA VAL A 149 -14.77 36.28 0.06
C VAL A 149 -13.47 36.15 0.85
N GLN A 150 -12.60 37.16 0.78
CA GLN A 150 -11.33 37.18 1.52
C GLN A 150 -11.55 37.10 3.04
N GLU A 151 -12.36 38.00 3.60
CA GLU A 151 -12.67 38.03 5.03
C GLU A 151 -13.29 36.72 5.51
N ALA A 152 -14.22 36.15 4.75
CA ALA A 152 -14.88 34.89 5.10
C ALA A 152 -13.90 33.71 5.08
N ALA A 153 -13.00 33.66 4.10
CA ALA A 153 -12.02 32.59 3.96
C ALA A 153 -10.92 32.67 5.04
N GLU A 154 -10.40 33.87 5.31
CA GLU A 154 -9.42 34.12 6.38
C GLU A 154 -9.99 33.81 7.76
N LYS A 155 -11.26 34.18 8.00
CA LYS A 155 -11.97 33.85 9.24
C LYS A 155 -12.12 32.34 9.42
N LEU A 156 -12.59 31.62 8.39
CA LEU A 156 -12.75 30.17 8.45
C LEU A 156 -11.40 29.47 8.67
N TYR A 157 -10.34 29.93 7.98
CA TYR A 157 -8.99 29.43 8.19
C TYR A 157 -8.53 29.58 9.65
N ALA A 158 -8.73 30.76 10.23
CA ALA A 158 -8.38 31.02 11.62
C ALA A 158 -9.18 30.15 12.60
N GLU A 159 -10.49 29.98 12.38
CA GLU A 159 -11.36 29.15 13.22
C GLU A 159 -10.94 27.67 13.19
N LEU A 160 -10.74 27.09 12.01
CA LEU A 160 -10.33 25.68 11.88
C LEU A 160 -8.91 25.45 12.43
N THR A 161 -7.97 26.35 12.14
CA THR A 161 -6.59 26.22 12.63
C THR A 161 -6.52 26.37 14.16
N ALA A 162 -7.33 27.25 14.76
CA ALA A 162 -7.43 27.39 16.22
C ALA A 162 -7.94 26.11 16.91
N MET A 163 -8.59 25.23 16.16
CA MET A 163 -9.04 23.92 16.62
C MET A 163 -8.01 22.80 16.42
N GLY A 164 -6.83 23.11 15.85
CA GLY A 164 -5.79 22.14 15.53
C GLY A 164 -6.04 21.35 14.26
N ILE A 165 -7.00 21.77 13.42
CA ILE A 165 -7.23 21.16 12.12
C ILE A 165 -6.14 21.63 11.15
N GLU A 166 -5.54 20.70 10.42
CA GLU A 166 -4.53 21.02 9.41
C GLU A 166 -5.21 21.51 8.13
N VAL A 167 -5.08 22.81 7.84
CA VAL A 167 -5.77 23.48 6.73
C VAL A 167 -4.78 23.96 5.67
N LEU A 168 -5.01 23.54 4.41
CA LEU A 168 -4.43 24.18 3.24
C LEU A 168 -5.31 25.36 2.82
N PHE A 169 -4.73 26.55 2.73
CA PHE A 169 -5.40 27.75 2.24
C PHE A 169 -4.90 28.07 0.83
N ASP A 170 -5.75 27.93 -0.19
CA ASP A 170 -5.37 28.22 -1.57
C ASP A 170 -5.57 29.72 -1.89
N ASP A 171 -4.61 30.55 -1.49
CA ASP A 171 -4.61 32.01 -1.67
C ASP A 171 -4.10 32.46 -3.05
N ARG A 172 -3.83 31.51 -3.95
CA ARG A 172 -3.21 31.79 -5.25
C ARG A 172 -4.15 32.62 -6.12
N LYS A 173 -3.56 33.54 -6.90
CA LYS A 173 -4.26 34.31 -7.92
C LYS A 173 -4.45 33.50 -9.22
N GLU A 174 -5.14 32.37 -9.12
CA GLU A 174 -5.36 31.45 -10.23
C GLU A 174 -6.84 31.29 -10.61
N ARG A 175 -7.08 30.64 -11.75
CA ARG A 175 -8.44 30.32 -12.21
C ARG A 175 -9.04 29.21 -11.33
N PRO A 176 -10.33 29.28 -10.94
CA PRO A 176 -10.95 28.27 -10.08
C PRO A 176 -10.81 26.83 -10.59
N GLY A 177 -10.90 26.62 -11.91
CA GLY A 177 -10.71 25.28 -12.49
C GLY A 177 -9.32 24.69 -12.27
N VAL A 178 -8.27 25.53 -12.23
CA VAL A 178 -6.89 25.10 -11.91
C VAL A 178 -6.79 24.77 -10.44
N MET A 179 -7.31 25.65 -9.57
CA MET A 179 -7.33 25.42 -8.12
C MET A 179 -8.03 24.10 -7.76
N PHE A 180 -9.22 23.85 -8.32
CA PHE A 180 -9.92 22.58 -8.09
C PHE A 180 -9.14 21.36 -8.58
N SER A 181 -8.54 21.44 -9.78
CA SER A 181 -7.76 20.34 -10.32
C SER A 181 -6.54 20.03 -9.44
N ASP A 182 -5.88 21.06 -8.91
CA ASP A 182 -4.72 20.90 -8.02
C ASP A 182 -5.12 20.28 -6.67
N ILE A 183 -6.19 20.79 -6.03
CA ILE A 183 -6.67 20.27 -4.74
C ILE A 183 -7.14 18.81 -4.87
N GLU A 184 -7.81 18.46 -5.97
CA GLU A 184 -8.21 17.08 -6.26
C GLU A 184 -7.00 16.17 -6.51
N LEU A 185 -5.98 16.68 -7.21
CA LEU A 185 -4.77 15.95 -7.55
C LEU A 185 -3.96 15.58 -6.30
N ILE A 186 -3.74 16.54 -5.40
CA ILE A 186 -3.01 16.33 -4.15
C ILE A 186 -3.81 15.51 -3.13
N GLY A 187 -5.13 15.40 -3.30
CA GLY A 187 -5.98 14.45 -2.59
C GLY A 187 -6.45 14.86 -1.20
N ILE A 188 -6.56 16.17 -0.91
CA ILE A 188 -7.03 16.63 0.41
C ILE A 188 -8.48 16.16 0.65
N PRO A 189 -8.78 15.45 1.76
CA PRO A 189 -10.07 14.79 1.97
C PRO A 189 -11.27 15.74 1.96
N HIS A 190 -11.17 16.90 2.62
CA HIS A 190 -12.28 17.84 2.77
C HIS A 190 -11.96 19.15 2.05
N THR A 191 -12.78 19.57 1.10
CA THR A 191 -12.61 20.84 0.39
C THR A 191 -13.81 21.75 0.66
N ILE A 192 -13.53 23.01 1.01
CA ILE A 192 -14.54 24.06 1.23
C ILE A 192 -14.31 25.13 0.18
N VAL A 193 -15.31 25.36 -0.66
CA VAL A 193 -15.27 26.35 -1.73
C VAL A 193 -16.10 27.56 -1.29
N ILE A 194 -15.49 28.73 -1.37
CA ILE A 194 -16.10 30.00 -0.96
C ILE A 194 -16.17 30.90 -2.19
N GLY A 195 -17.37 31.33 -2.58
CA GLY A 195 -17.55 32.27 -3.67
C GLY A 195 -18.77 33.16 -3.47
N ASP A 196 -18.78 34.34 -4.11
CA ASP A 196 -19.83 35.34 -3.91
C ASP A 196 -21.25 34.76 -4.09
N ARG A 197 -21.45 33.95 -5.13
CA ARG A 197 -22.75 33.34 -5.42
C ARG A 197 -23.26 32.43 -4.30
N SER A 198 -22.41 31.57 -3.73
CA SER A 198 -22.84 30.67 -2.65
C SER A 198 -23.09 31.46 -1.37
N MET A 199 -22.27 32.50 -1.12
CA MET A 199 -22.42 33.39 0.03
C MET A 199 -23.70 34.24 -0.04
N ASP A 200 -24.16 34.62 -1.23
CA ASP A 200 -25.45 35.29 -1.42
C ASP A 200 -26.64 34.39 -1.05
N GLU A 201 -26.48 33.08 -1.21
CA GLU A 201 -27.43 32.05 -0.76
C GLU A 201 -27.22 31.65 0.72
N GLY A 202 -26.24 32.25 1.41
CA GLY A 202 -25.91 31.97 2.82
C GLY A 202 -25.11 30.68 3.05
N ASN A 203 -24.47 30.14 2.01
CA ASN A 203 -23.81 28.84 2.04
C ASN A 203 -22.34 28.88 1.60
N PHE A 204 -21.57 27.88 2.06
CA PHE A 204 -20.35 27.42 1.41
C PHE A 204 -20.59 26.08 0.72
N GLU A 205 -19.82 25.77 -0.31
CA GLU A 205 -19.86 24.45 -0.95
C GLU A 205 -18.81 23.56 -0.28
N TYR A 206 -19.26 22.46 0.32
CA TYR A 206 -18.40 21.41 0.86
C TYR A 206 -18.30 20.25 -0.15
N LYS A 207 -17.11 19.68 -0.28
CA LYS A 207 -16.84 18.50 -1.08
C LYS A 207 -15.94 17.52 -0.33
N HIS A 208 -16.31 16.24 -0.35
CA HIS A 208 -15.45 15.16 0.13
C HIS A 208 -14.72 14.48 -1.05
N ARG A 209 -13.40 14.28 -0.95
CA ARG A 209 -12.54 13.81 -2.05
C ARG A 209 -12.88 12.40 -2.52
N CYS A 210 -13.23 11.51 -1.59
CA CYS A 210 -13.51 10.11 -1.91
C CYS A 210 -14.89 9.92 -2.58
N SER A 211 -15.95 10.57 -2.08
CA SER A 211 -17.29 10.43 -2.67
C SER A 211 -17.48 11.33 -3.90
N GLY A 212 -16.75 12.45 -3.96
CA GLY A 212 -16.91 13.46 -4.99
C GLY A 212 -18.20 14.30 -4.87
N GLU A 213 -19.03 14.02 -3.86
CA GLU A 213 -20.29 14.72 -3.63
C GLU A 213 -20.06 16.17 -3.20
N LYS A 214 -20.90 17.06 -3.74
CA LYS A 214 -20.92 18.48 -3.42
C LYS A 214 -22.18 18.80 -2.65
N THR A 215 -22.04 19.41 -1.48
CA THR A 215 -23.17 19.80 -0.63
C THR A 215 -23.06 21.26 -0.25
N ALA A 216 -24.14 22.01 -0.40
CA ALA A 216 -24.25 23.35 0.18
C ALA A 216 -24.42 23.22 1.69
N VAL A 217 -23.57 23.90 2.46
CA VAL A 217 -23.61 23.94 3.92
C VAL A 217 -23.74 25.39 4.34
N ALA A 218 -24.68 25.68 5.25
CA ALA A 218 -24.86 27.04 5.75
C ALA A 218 -23.54 27.56 6.34
N MET A 219 -23.22 28.83 6.07
CA MET A 219 -21.95 29.42 6.51
C MET A 219 -21.75 29.35 8.03
N ALA A 220 -22.84 29.40 8.81
CA ALA A 220 -22.81 29.29 10.26
C ALA A 220 -22.48 27.86 10.75
N ASP A 221 -22.78 26.83 9.95
CA ASP A 221 -22.69 25.43 10.35
C ASP A 221 -21.44 24.73 9.80
N ILE A 222 -20.70 25.37 8.89
CA ILE A 222 -19.57 24.74 8.19
C ILE A 222 -18.51 24.18 9.14
N VAL A 223 -18.18 24.89 10.22
CA VAL A 223 -17.17 24.47 11.18
C VAL A 223 -17.60 23.19 11.91
N GLU A 224 -18.87 23.11 12.31
CA GLU A 224 -19.41 21.93 12.98
C GLU A 224 -19.58 20.75 12.00
N HIS A 225 -19.96 21.04 10.77
CA HIS A 225 -20.02 20.04 9.71
C HIS A 225 -18.65 19.39 9.48
N VAL A 226 -17.59 20.19 9.33
CA VAL A 226 -16.22 19.69 9.13
C VAL A 226 -15.76 18.85 10.32
N LYS A 227 -16.02 19.27 11.56
CA LYS A 227 -15.70 18.46 12.74
C LYS A 227 -16.37 17.09 12.71
N THR A 228 -17.64 17.05 12.34
CA THR A 228 -18.40 15.80 12.27
C THR A 228 -17.81 14.85 11.22
N GLN A 229 -17.26 15.39 10.14
CA GLN A 229 -16.62 14.60 9.08
C GLN A 229 -15.21 14.11 9.45
N LEU A 230 -14.54 14.80 10.38
CA LEU A 230 -13.20 14.45 10.88
C LEU A 230 -13.20 13.51 12.10
N ALA A 231 -14.37 13.28 12.71
CA ALA A 231 -14.55 12.48 13.93
C ALA A 231 -14.73 10.99 13.62
#